data_AF-A0A0G0JSL8-F1
#
_entry.id   AF-A0A0G0JSL8-F1
#
_cell.length_a   1.000
_cell.length_b   1.000
_cell.length_c   1.000
_cell.angle_alpha   90.00
_cell.angle_beta   90.00
_cell.angle_gamma   90.00
#
_symmetry.space_group_name_H-M   'P 1'
#
loop_
_entity.id
_entity.type
_entity.pdbx_description
1 polymer ?
#
loop_
_entity_poly.entity_id
_entity_poly.type
_entity_poly.pdbx_seq_one_letter_code
_entity_poly.pdbx_strand_id
1 'polypeptide(L)'
;MRFGIFSSKESRKIKINPKKNKKNIFFVCFFIAFMAIIILPMEFFSLFIKKNQQVFFWRKVAILNIKLLLFFGRLDIKIEGKKPKEKKIIYIANHLSHFDGFILLCVLGPETTPVIAPIGYFGFPFSYWFNRMGCIDVQRTESEKEKFRDAHSGFEAIGKAIEELEHDHSILIFPEGHISLQKRLLYFHSGATRIALASETKIMPIAIINIDNLNYGKYFFQPGTVKIVFGDLIDAVKYYKKNQTNIKNTSNMLKIEISNLLPNKYLPLDQNERHPEQTAVFFNINNTIYKGNAFLDLILHFWKKGELRLDNLIFLTFLIFLYKIKLLSKNSLIKYGASIVKGWRADTLYYRAHDIFHSYLSVNVSEKIKTIIIDHKKKGHKVVLITKMVSSIAKLFADYLEADYYLAENLEEKDLKYTGHLLGETKQYDKGEQAKKLAECTGLKLDQSFVYGHDENDLSIFVFVKYKNIVNPKKAFLEKIGNKFVYEIIKI
;
A
#
# COMPACT_ATOMS: atom_id res chain seq x y z
N MET A 1 8.23 41.20 -28.57
CA MET A 1 8.76 40.12 -27.69
C MET A 1 7.76 38.97 -27.67
N ARG A 2 8.00 37.92 -28.48
CA ARG A 2 7.19 36.69 -28.54
C ARG A 2 7.75 35.70 -27.51
N PHE A 3 6.97 35.33 -26.52
CA PHE A 3 7.31 34.27 -25.57
C PHE A 3 7.15 32.90 -26.25
N GLY A 4 8.22 32.12 -26.22
CA GLY A 4 8.35 30.84 -26.88
C GLY A 4 7.50 29.75 -26.25
N ILE A 5 6.78 29.05 -27.12
CA ILE A 5 6.02 27.82 -26.87
C ILE A 5 7.03 26.70 -26.59
N PHE A 6 7.05 26.17 -25.36
CA PHE A 6 7.77 24.92 -25.08
C PHE A 6 6.97 23.74 -25.62
N SER A 7 7.50 23.21 -26.73
CA SER A 7 7.10 22.00 -27.43
C SER A 7 6.98 20.78 -26.50
N SER A 8 5.83 20.12 -26.61
CA SER A 8 5.52 18.81 -26.05
C SER A 8 6.40 17.71 -26.67
N LYS A 9 7.36 17.17 -25.92
CA LYS A 9 8.04 15.93 -26.28
C LYS A 9 7.38 14.71 -25.62
N GLU A 10 6.62 14.01 -26.45
CA GLU A 10 6.43 12.56 -26.53
C GLU A 10 6.13 11.76 -25.25
N SER A 11 4.83 11.58 -24.97
CA SER A 11 4.34 10.44 -24.21
C SER A 11 4.53 9.14 -25.00
N ARG A 12 5.51 8.31 -24.63
CA ARG A 12 5.60 6.92 -25.13
C ARG A 12 4.34 6.15 -24.69
N LYS A 13 3.45 5.87 -25.65
CA LYS A 13 2.39 4.85 -25.51
C LYS A 13 3.03 3.54 -25.04
N ILE A 14 2.75 3.11 -23.82
CA ILE A 14 3.04 1.74 -23.38
C ILE A 14 2.04 0.82 -24.10
N LYS A 15 2.35 0.46 -25.34
CA LYS A 15 1.73 -0.70 -25.99
C LYS A 15 2.10 -1.93 -25.16
N ILE A 16 1.12 -2.52 -24.47
CA ILE A 16 1.28 -3.85 -23.85
C ILE A 16 1.46 -4.83 -25.00
N ASN A 17 2.71 -5.12 -25.35
CA ASN A 17 3.05 -6.01 -26.45
C ASN A 17 2.89 -7.47 -25.97
N PRO A 18 1.98 -8.29 -26.53
CA PRO A 18 1.80 -9.68 -26.11
C PRO A 18 3.08 -10.53 -26.29
N LYS A 19 4.00 -10.14 -27.19
CA LYS A 19 5.33 -10.77 -27.31
C LYS A 19 6.22 -10.50 -26.09
N LYS A 20 6.04 -9.39 -25.36
CA LYS A 20 6.74 -9.12 -24.10
C LYS A 20 6.27 -10.05 -22.98
N ASN A 21 4.97 -10.36 -22.89
CA ASN A 21 4.45 -11.28 -21.86
C ASN A 21 5.01 -12.70 -21.97
N LYS A 22 5.23 -13.24 -23.18
CA LYS A 22 5.86 -14.56 -23.36
C LYS A 22 7.35 -14.57 -22.96
N LYS A 23 8.11 -13.55 -23.34
CA LYS A 23 9.52 -13.39 -22.91
C LYS A 23 9.64 -13.23 -21.38
N ASN A 24 8.65 -12.57 -20.78
CA ASN A 24 8.58 -12.35 -19.35
C ASN A 24 8.32 -13.66 -18.59
N ILE A 25 7.29 -14.43 -18.93
CA ILE A 25 7.00 -15.74 -18.29
C ILE A 25 8.22 -16.66 -18.39
N PHE A 26 8.87 -16.70 -19.55
CA PHE A 26 10.11 -17.46 -19.73
C PHE A 26 11.20 -17.04 -18.73
N PHE A 27 11.43 -15.74 -18.51
CA PHE A 27 12.43 -15.26 -17.57
C PHE A 27 12.12 -15.64 -16.12
N VAL A 28 10.86 -15.63 -15.70
CA VAL A 28 10.47 -16.05 -14.34
C VAL A 28 10.60 -17.54 -14.16
N CYS A 29 10.13 -18.34 -15.12
CA CYS A 29 10.33 -19.79 -15.07
C CYS A 29 11.81 -20.14 -15.10
N PHE A 30 12.60 -19.43 -15.92
CA PHE A 30 14.06 -19.54 -15.95
C PHE A 30 14.67 -19.18 -14.59
N PHE A 31 14.28 -18.06 -13.98
CA PHE A 31 14.80 -17.67 -12.67
C PHE A 31 14.43 -18.67 -11.57
N ILE A 32 13.21 -19.17 -11.54
CA ILE A 32 12.79 -20.18 -10.55
C ILE A 32 13.52 -21.51 -10.77
N ALA A 33 13.64 -21.96 -12.02
CA ALA A 33 14.39 -23.17 -12.35
C ALA A 33 15.88 -23.01 -12.00
N PHE A 34 16.45 -21.84 -12.28
CA PHE A 34 17.83 -21.51 -11.94
C PHE A 34 18.06 -21.44 -10.44
N MET A 35 17.13 -20.85 -9.69
CA MET A 35 17.13 -20.86 -8.23
C MET A 35 17.10 -22.29 -7.69
N ALA A 36 16.27 -23.17 -8.25
CA ALA A 36 16.23 -24.58 -7.83
C ALA A 36 17.56 -25.31 -8.10
N ILE A 37 18.19 -25.03 -9.25
CA ILE A 37 19.52 -25.58 -9.62
C ILE A 37 20.59 -25.15 -8.63
N ILE A 38 20.52 -23.94 -8.06
CA ILE A 38 21.51 -23.47 -7.07
C ILE A 38 21.15 -23.92 -5.66
N ILE A 39 19.86 -23.89 -5.28
CA ILE A 39 19.43 -24.21 -3.92
C ILE A 39 19.72 -25.67 -3.57
N LEU A 40 19.43 -26.63 -4.44
CA LEU A 40 19.58 -28.06 -4.12
C LEU A 40 21.04 -28.47 -3.84
N PRO A 41 22.04 -28.10 -4.66
CA PRO A 41 23.44 -28.37 -4.32
C PRO A 41 23.90 -27.60 -3.09
N MET A 42 23.49 -26.33 -2.94
CA MET A 42 23.88 -25.55 -1.77
C MET A 42 23.27 -26.08 -0.48
N GLU A 43 22.10 -26.71 -0.54
CA GLU A 43 21.49 -27.43 0.57
C GLU A 43 22.38 -28.60 1.01
N PHE A 44 22.81 -29.42 0.06
CA PHE A 44 23.76 -30.49 0.32
C PHE A 44 25.07 -29.96 0.92
N PHE A 45 25.65 -28.90 0.36
CA PHE A 45 26.86 -28.28 0.91
C PHE A 45 26.65 -27.70 2.31
N SER A 46 25.46 -27.19 2.63
CA SER A 46 25.16 -26.63 3.95
C SER A 46 25.27 -27.67 5.07
N LEU A 47 25.11 -28.96 4.76
CA LEU A 47 25.30 -30.07 5.71
C LEU A 47 26.74 -30.18 6.24
N PHE A 48 27.71 -29.69 5.47
CA PHE A 48 29.13 -29.71 5.83
C PHE A 48 29.59 -28.41 6.52
N ILE A 49 28.69 -27.44 6.68
CA ILE A 49 28.98 -26.14 7.30
C ILE A 49 28.52 -26.16 8.75
N LYS A 50 29.37 -25.66 9.66
CA LYS A 50 29.05 -25.52 11.08
C LYS A 50 27.76 -24.73 11.25
N LYS A 51 26.88 -25.18 12.16
CA LYS A 51 25.53 -24.58 12.35
C LYS A 51 25.56 -23.06 12.52
N ASN A 52 26.51 -22.53 13.29
CA ASN A 52 26.67 -21.09 13.52
C ASN A 52 27.11 -20.28 12.28
N GLN A 53 27.59 -20.94 11.22
CA GLN A 53 28.01 -20.32 9.97
C GLN A 53 27.01 -20.51 8.82
N GLN A 54 25.98 -21.34 9.02
CA GLN A 54 25.02 -21.66 7.97
C GLN A 54 24.24 -20.42 7.50
N VAL A 55 23.84 -19.54 8.41
CA VAL A 55 23.15 -18.28 8.07
C VAL A 55 23.98 -17.43 7.11
N PHE A 56 25.27 -17.24 7.42
CA PHE A 56 26.21 -16.51 6.56
C PHE A 56 26.40 -17.17 5.21
N PHE A 57 26.52 -18.49 5.19
CA PHE A 57 26.60 -19.26 3.97
C PHE A 57 25.38 -19.02 3.08
N TRP A 58 24.17 -19.11 3.64
CA TRP A 58 22.94 -18.89 2.89
C TRP A 58 22.79 -17.46 2.37
N ARG A 59 23.26 -16.46 3.11
CA ARG A 59 23.34 -15.07 2.62
C ARG A 59 24.35 -14.91 1.48
N LYS A 60 25.51 -15.61 1.52
CA LYS A 60 26.47 -15.63 0.39
C LYS A 60 25.87 -16.31 -0.84
N VAL A 61 25.17 -17.43 -0.66
CA VAL A 61 24.40 -18.08 -1.73
C VAL A 61 23.35 -17.12 -2.30
N ALA A 62 22.69 -16.33 -1.44
CA ALA A 62 21.78 -15.30 -1.89
C ALA A 62 22.40 -14.22 -2.75
N ILE A 63 23.51 -13.65 -2.28
CA ILE A 63 24.25 -12.65 -3.04
C ILE A 63 24.70 -13.21 -4.40
N LEU A 64 25.15 -14.47 -4.46
CA LEU A 64 25.52 -15.11 -5.73
C LEU A 64 24.31 -15.22 -6.68
N ASN A 65 23.19 -15.74 -6.21
CA ASN A 65 21.96 -15.86 -7.01
C ASN A 65 21.47 -14.51 -7.51
N ILE A 66 21.48 -13.48 -6.66
CA ILE A 66 21.03 -12.14 -7.01
C ILE A 66 22.01 -11.49 -7.99
N LYS A 67 23.32 -11.64 -7.83
CA LYS A 67 24.31 -11.16 -8.81
C LYS A 67 24.09 -11.77 -10.19
N LEU A 68 23.81 -13.06 -10.25
CA LEU A 68 23.48 -13.75 -11.50
C LEU A 68 22.18 -13.21 -12.11
N LEU A 69 21.14 -13.01 -11.28
CA LEU A 69 19.89 -12.38 -11.72
C LEU A 69 20.13 -10.98 -12.30
N LEU A 70 20.93 -10.15 -11.63
CA LEU A 70 21.28 -8.80 -12.09
C LEU A 70 22.04 -8.87 -13.42
N PHE A 71 22.99 -9.79 -13.56
CA PHE A 71 23.76 -10.00 -14.78
C PHE A 71 22.86 -10.42 -15.96
N PHE A 72 22.04 -11.45 -15.81
CA PHE A 72 21.12 -11.91 -16.86
C PHE A 72 19.99 -10.90 -17.13
N GLY A 73 19.57 -10.16 -16.11
CA GLY A 73 18.62 -9.06 -16.21
C GLY A 73 19.20 -7.78 -16.82
N ARG A 74 20.53 -7.72 -17.02
CA ARG A 74 21.28 -6.53 -17.47
C ARG A 74 20.98 -5.31 -16.60
N LEU A 75 21.04 -5.54 -15.29
CA LEU A 75 20.85 -4.54 -14.27
C LEU A 75 22.20 -4.15 -13.68
N ASP A 76 22.61 -2.91 -13.92
CA ASP A 76 23.83 -2.37 -13.36
C ASP A 76 23.53 -1.65 -12.04
N ILE A 77 24.42 -1.80 -11.05
CA ILE A 77 24.32 -1.05 -9.80
C ILE A 77 25.41 0.03 -9.80
N LYS A 78 24.98 1.30 -9.77
CA LYS A 78 25.87 2.44 -9.56
C LYS A 78 25.83 2.86 -8.11
N ILE A 79 26.97 2.85 -7.43
CA ILE A 79 27.11 3.27 -6.03
C ILE A 79 27.67 4.69 -5.98
N GLU A 80 27.07 5.54 -5.17
CA GLU A 80 27.58 6.87 -4.80
C GLU A 80 27.64 7.00 -3.28
N GLY A 81 28.61 7.77 -2.79
CA GLY A 81 28.92 7.85 -1.35
C GLY A 81 29.85 6.73 -0.88
N LYS A 82 30.13 6.70 0.44
CA LYS A 82 31.07 5.74 1.04
C LYS A 82 30.31 4.81 1.98
N LYS A 83 30.47 3.50 1.78
CA LYS A 83 30.04 2.50 2.75
C LYS A 83 30.81 2.71 4.07
N PRO A 84 30.15 2.65 5.23
CA PRO A 84 30.84 2.81 6.50
C PRO A 84 31.87 1.70 6.71
N LYS A 85 32.98 2.03 7.39
CA LYS A 85 34.02 1.06 7.78
C LYS A 85 33.68 0.30 9.07
N GLU A 86 32.71 0.80 9.83
CA GLU A 86 32.21 0.18 11.06
C GLU A 86 31.51 -1.16 10.73
N LYS A 87 31.70 -2.18 11.58
CA LYS A 87 31.15 -3.53 11.36
C LYS A 87 29.65 -3.64 11.66
N LYS A 88 29.21 -2.93 12.70
CA LYS A 88 27.85 -2.93 13.26
C LYS A 88 27.15 -1.63 12.86
N ILE A 89 26.25 -1.70 11.88
CA ILE A 89 25.51 -0.54 11.36
C ILE A 89 24.03 -0.90 11.16
N ILE A 90 23.15 0.08 11.43
CA ILE A 90 21.75 0.01 11.07
C ILE A 90 21.57 0.69 9.71
N TYR A 91 21.39 -0.08 8.64
CA TYR A 91 21.10 0.45 7.32
C TYR A 91 19.59 0.72 7.19
N ILE A 92 19.24 1.94 6.79
CA ILE A 92 17.86 2.29 6.44
C ILE A 92 17.77 2.76 4.99
N ALA A 93 16.69 2.39 4.30
CA ALA A 93 16.49 2.79 2.91
C ALA A 93 15.02 3.05 2.56
N ASN A 94 14.79 3.84 1.50
CA ASN A 94 13.46 3.94 0.90
C ASN A 94 13.06 2.63 0.20
N HIS A 95 11.76 2.36 0.10
CA HIS A 95 11.20 1.09 -0.38
C HIS A 95 10.22 1.26 -1.55
N LEU A 96 10.72 1.07 -2.77
CA LEU A 96 9.99 1.27 -4.03
C LEU A 96 9.62 -0.04 -4.75
N SER A 97 10.27 -1.15 -4.40
CA SER A 97 10.17 -2.43 -5.11
C SER A 97 10.37 -3.64 -4.18
N HIS A 98 9.76 -4.77 -4.54
CA HIS A 98 10.00 -6.06 -3.86
C HIS A 98 11.47 -6.52 -3.93
N PHE A 99 12.27 -5.94 -4.82
CA PHE A 99 13.67 -6.32 -5.02
C PHE A 99 14.69 -5.46 -4.27
N ASP A 100 14.24 -4.41 -3.58
CA ASP A 100 15.12 -3.48 -2.88
C ASP A 100 16.02 -4.20 -1.87
N GLY A 101 15.43 -5.08 -1.05
CA GLY A 101 16.18 -5.87 -0.07
C GLY A 101 17.23 -6.78 -0.70
N PHE A 102 16.93 -7.39 -1.86
CA PHE A 102 17.88 -8.24 -2.58
C PHE A 102 19.05 -7.42 -3.15
N ILE A 103 18.76 -6.27 -3.76
CA ILE A 103 19.79 -5.38 -4.31
C ILE A 103 20.69 -4.86 -3.19
N LEU A 104 20.10 -4.42 -2.08
CA LEU A 104 20.88 -3.94 -0.94
C LEU A 104 21.69 -5.06 -0.30
N LEU A 105 21.19 -6.29 -0.19
CA LEU A 105 22.00 -7.40 0.31
C LEU A 105 23.27 -7.63 -0.53
N CYS A 106 23.20 -7.47 -1.86
CA CYS A 106 24.38 -7.53 -2.74
C CYS A 106 25.41 -6.42 -2.48
N VAL A 107 24.96 -5.23 -2.09
CA VAL A 107 25.82 -4.06 -1.83
C VAL A 107 26.38 -4.10 -0.40
N LEU A 108 25.56 -4.52 0.56
CA LEU A 108 25.86 -4.50 1.99
C LEU A 108 26.61 -5.76 2.44
N GLY A 109 26.40 -6.90 1.78
CA GLY A 109 27.12 -8.14 2.05
C GLY A 109 26.44 -9.06 3.06
N PRO A 110 27.00 -10.25 3.30
CA PRO A 110 26.37 -11.32 4.08
C PRO A 110 26.29 -11.02 5.58
N GLU A 111 27.06 -10.04 6.07
CA GLU A 111 27.02 -9.56 7.45
C GLU A 111 25.77 -8.72 7.78
N THR A 112 24.89 -8.49 6.79
CA THR A 112 23.68 -7.71 6.96
C THR A 112 22.46 -8.61 7.07
N THR A 113 21.76 -8.54 8.20
CA THR A 113 20.52 -9.25 8.49
C THR A 113 19.31 -8.41 8.03
N PRO A 114 18.53 -8.87 7.03
CA PRO A 114 17.35 -8.14 6.58
C PRO A 114 16.17 -8.28 7.54
N VAL A 115 15.50 -7.17 7.82
CA VAL A 115 14.18 -7.15 8.47
C VAL A 115 13.09 -7.13 7.38
N ILE A 116 12.16 -8.10 7.43
CA ILE A 116 11.21 -8.37 6.36
C ILE A 116 9.76 -8.45 6.85
N ALA A 117 8.82 -8.46 5.89
CA ALA A 117 7.43 -8.83 6.17
C ALA A 117 7.34 -10.28 6.71
N PRO A 118 6.24 -10.67 7.39
CA PRO A 118 6.02 -12.04 7.86
C PRO A 118 6.40 -13.08 6.79
N ILE A 119 7.21 -14.08 7.15
CA ILE A 119 7.74 -15.04 6.17
C ILE A 119 6.62 -15.78 5.43
N GLY A 120 5.47 -15.98 6.09
CA GLY A 120 4.28 -16.60 5.50
C GLY A 120 3.66 -15.84 4.31
N TYR A 121 4.03 -14.57 4.08
CA TYR A 121 3.65 -13.88 2.84
C TYR A 121 4.34 -14.44 1.59
N PHE A 122 5.47 -15.11 1.78
CA PHE A 122 6.30 -15.61 0.70
C PHE A 122 6.02 -17.09 0.49
N GLY A 123 5.66 -17.46 -0.74
CA GLY A 123 5.57 -18.86 -1.12
C GLY A 123 6.95 -19.51 -1.24
N PHE A 124 6.98 -20.85 -1.28
CA PHE A 124 8.18 -21.59 -1.67
C PHE A 124 8.61 -21.19 -3.09
N PRO A 125 9.93 -21.00 -3.38
CA PRO A 125 11.09 -21.26 -2.51
C PRO A 125 11.55 -20.07 -1.66
N PHE A 126 10.91 -18.90 -1.74
CA PHE A 126 11.38 -17.69 -1.06
C PHE A 126 11.29 -17.78 0.47
N SER A 127 10.20 -18.33 1.01
CA SER A 127 10.07 -18.51 2.48
C SER A 127 11.17 -19.41 3.04
N TYR A 128 11.50 -20.49 2.34
CA TYR A 128 12.60 -21.38 2.70
C TYR A 128 13.92 -20.60 2.77
N TRP A 129 14.17 -19.76 1.78
CA TRP A 129 15.40 -18.99 1.69
C TRP A 129 15.51 -17.94 2.79
N PHE A 130 14.43 -17.19 3.05
CA PHE A 130 14.41 -16.17 4.11
C PHE A 130 14.65 -16.78 5.49
N ASN A 131 14.08 -17.97 5.76
CA ASN A 131 14.38 -18.73 6.97
C ASN A 131 15.86 -19.11 7.06
N ARG A 132 16.43 -19.67 5.98
CA ARG A 132 17.84 -20.07 5.92
C ARG A 132 18.82 -18.89 6.06
N MET A 133 18.44 -17.70 5.59
CA MET A 133 19.21 -16.46 5.75
C MET A 133 19.07 -15.83 7.14
N GLY A 134 18.26 -16.38 8.04
CA GLY A 134 18.01 -15.79 9.36
C GLY A 134 17.40 -14.39 9.25
N CYS A 135 16.51 -14.15 8.30
CA CYS A 135 15.80 -12.87 8.21
C CYS A 135 14.92 -12.67 9.46
N ILE A 136 14.85 -11.44 9.95
CA ILE A 136 13.97 -11.07 11.05
C ILE A 136 12.65 -10.63 10.45
N ASP A 137 11.59 -11.42 10.58
CA ASP A 137 10.27 -11.02 10.13
C ASP A 137 9.47 -10.30 11.23
N VAL A 138 8.55 -9.43 10.83
CA VAL A 138 7.80 -8.61 11.78
C VAL A 138 6.36 -8.37 11.33
N GLN A 139 5.42 -8.58 12.25
CA GLN A 139 4.02 -8.19 12.09
C GLN A 139 3.86 -6.67 12.26
N ARG A 140 3.16 -6.02 11.33
CA ARG A 140 3.03 -4.55 11.25
C ARG A 140 1.60 -4.07 11.35
N THR A 141 0.63 -4.92 11.03
CA THR A 141 -0.81 -4.62 11.09
C THR A 141 -1.56 -5.65 11.94
N GLU A 142 -2.75 -5.31 12.44
CA GLU A 142 -3.62 -6.27 13.13
C GLU A 142 -3.99 -7.46 12.22
N SER A 143 -4.23 -7.20 10.93
CA SER A 143 -4.49 -8.26 9.95
C SER A 143 -3.32 -9.22 9.77
N GLU A 144 -2.08 -8.73 9.92
CA GLU A 144 -0.88 -9.57 9.91
C GLU A 144 -0.76 -10.40 11.17
N LYS A 145 -1.06 -9.83 12.34
CA LYS A 145 -1.07 -10.57 13.63
C LYS A 145 -2.06 -11.73 13.61
N GLU A 146 -3.24 -11.52 13.06
CA GLU A 146 -4.27 -12.57 12.94
C GLU A 146 -3.86 -13.68 11.99
N LYS A 147 -3.28 -13.33 10.83
CA LYS A 147 -2.94 -14.27 9.75
C LYS A 147 -1.62 -15.01 9.97
N PHE A 148 -0.64 -14.38 10.60
CA PHE A 148 0.73 -14.89 10.72
C PHE A 148 1.18 -14.95 12.17
N ARG A 149 0.47 -15.72 12.99
CA ARG A 149 0.70 -15.83 14.45
C ARG A 149 2.12 -16.24 14.82
N ASP A 150 2.79 -17.00 13.95
CA ASP A 150 4.16 -17.48 14.16
C ASP A 150 5.25 -16.43 13.82
N ALA A 151 4.88 -15.34 13.15
CA ALA A 151 5.81 -14.24 12.86
C ALA A 151 6.02 -13.37 14.11
N HIS A 152 7.19 -12.74 14.23
CA HIS A 152 7.51 -11.96 15.43
C HIS A 152 6.63 -10.71 15.54
N SER A 153 6.24 -10.39 16.77
CA SER A 153 5.70 -9.08 17.12
C SER A 153 6.76 -7.99 16.89
N GLY A 154 6.31 -6.72 16.82
CA GLY A 154 7.22 -5.59 16.70
C GLY A 154 8.25 -5.49 17.83
N PHE A 155 7.91 -5.94 19.04
CA PHE A 155 8.83 -5.94 20.19
C PHE A 155 9.89 -7.04 20.08
N GLU A 156 9.48 -8.26 19.75
CA GLU A 156 10.39 -9.40 19.55
C GLU A 156 11.36 -9.15 18.38
N ALA A 157 10.86 -8.58 17.28
CA ALA A 157 11.70 -8.23 16.12
C ALA A 157 12.76 -7.17 16.48
N ILE A 158 12.42 -6.20 17.36
CA ILE A 158 13.39 -5.24 17.89
C ILE A 158 14.45 -5.95 18.74
N GLY A 159 14.04 -6.89 19.61
CA GLY A 159 14.96 -7.68 20.43
C GLY A 159 15.96 -8.48 19.58
N LYS A 160 15.48 -9.20 18.57
CA LYS A 160 16.33 -9.94 17.62
C LYS A 160 17.29 -9.05 16.84
N ALA A 161 16.83 -7.85 16.45
CA ALA A 161 17.68 -6.90 15.75
C ALA A 161 18.81 -6.38 16.66
N ILE A 162 18.55 -6.21 17.96
CA ILE A 162 19.58 -5.83 18.94
C ILE A 162 20.58 -6.98 19.14
N GLU A 163 20.12 -8.23 19.26
CA GLU A 163 20.97 -9.42 19.37
C GLU A 163 21.95 -9.55 18.18
N GLU A 164 21.46 -9.37 16.94
CA GLU A 164 22.32 -9.35 15.75
C GLU A 164 23.39 -8.26 15.82
N LEU A 165 23.02 -7.06 16.30
CA LEU A 165 23.93 -5.95 16.48
C LEU A 165 24.96 -6.20 17.60
N GLU A 166 24.62 -6.96 18.65
CA GLU A 166 25.56 -7.37 19.71
C GLU A 166 26.60 -8.39 19.20
N HIS A 167 26.27 -9.15 18.17
CA HIS A 167 27.18 -10.06 17.49
C HIS A 167 28.03 -9.41 16.37
N ASP A 168 28.18 -8.08 16.38
CA ASP A 168 28.90 -7.31 15.35
C ASP A 168 28.32 -7.43 13.93
N HIS A 169 27.06 -7.88 13.79
CA HIS A 169 26.38 -7.89 12.50
C HIS A 169 25.71 -6.54 12.25
N SER A 170 25.36 -6.29 10.99
CA SER A 170 24.55 -5.14 10.59
C SER A 170 23.11 -5.56 10.33
N ILE A 171 22.18 -4.61 10.36
CA ILE A 171 20.78 -4.87 10.02
C ILE A 171 20.31 -3.96 8.88
N LEU A 172 19.41 -4.46 8.04
CA LEU A 172 18.76 -3.67 6.99
C LEU A 172 17.27 -3.52 7.32
N ILE A 173 16.81 -2.29 7.44
CA ILE A 173 15.41 -1.95 7.73
C ILE A 173 14.88 -1.00 6.67
N PHE A 174 13.68 -1.28 6.14
CA PHE A 174 12.91 -0.29 5.39
C PHE A 174 11.94 0.39 6.37
N PRO A 175 12.25 1.59 6.89
CA PRO A 175 11.46 2.22 7.95
C PRO A 175 10.03 2.57 7.50
N GLU A 176 9.75 2.62 6.18
CA GLU A 176 8.40 2.72 5.62
C GLU A 176 7.50 1.52 5.98
N GLY A 177 8.09 0.35 6.25
CA GLY A 177 7.38 -0.89 6.55
C GLY A 177 6.62 -1.49 5.37
N HIS A 178 6.39 -0.75 4.28
CA HIS A 178 5.64 -1.18 3.11
C HIS A 178 6.30 -0.63 1.84
N ILE A 179 6.04 -1.27 0.71
CA ILE A 179 6.46 -0.77 -0.59
C ILE A 179 5.48 0.32 -1.02
N SER A 180 6.01 1.49 -1.37
CA SER A 180 5.18 2.57 -1.88
C SER A 180 4.54 2.20 -3.22
N LEU A 181 3.21 2.29 -3.27
CA LEU A 181 2.44 2.21 -4.51
C LEU A 181 2.70 3.41 -5.40
N GLN A 182 2.81 4.58 -4.79
CA GLN A 182 2.92 5.86 -5.48
C GLN A 182 4.35 6.19 -5.92
N LYS A 183 5.26 5.22 -5.71
CA LYS A 183 6.71 5.37 -5.90
C LYS A 183 7.27 6.63 -5.22
N ARG A 184 6.77 6.95 -4.01
CA ARG A 184 7.21 8.07 -3.18
C ARG A 184 7.51 7.59 -1.77
N LEU A 185 8.36 8.33 -1.07
CA LEU A 185 8.75 8.03 0.30
C LEU A 185 7.55 8.15 1.25
N LEU A 186 7.20 7.07 1.93
CA LEU A 186 6.15 7.05 2.93
C LEU A 186 6.62 7.63 4.27
N TYR A 187 5.72 7.73 5.24
CA TYR A 187 6.07 7.92 6.63
C TYR A 187 7.01 6.82 7.15
N PHE A 188 7.77 7.12 8.20
CA PHE A 188 8.63 6.14 8.87
C PHE A 188 8.00 5.63 10.16
N HIS A 189 8.08 4.32 10.39
CA HIS A 189 7.83 3.70 11.69
C HIS A 189 9.03 3.93 12.63
N SER A 190 8.77 3.84 13.94
CA SER A 190 9.79 4.08 14.97
C SER A 190 10.78 2.94 15.18
N GLY A 191 10.63 1.79 14.50
CA GLY A 191 11.41 0.58 14.77
C GLY A 191 12.92 0.81 14.69
N ALA A 192 13.40 1.36 13.57
CA ALA A 192 14.81 1.68 13.37
C ALA A 192 15.35 2.64 14.44
N THR A 193 14.59 3.67 14.80
CA THR A 193 14.97 4.61 15.86
C THR A 193 15.07 3.93 17.22
N ARG A 194 14.09 3.09 17.59
CA ARG A 194 14.11 2.35 18.86
C ARG A 194 15.31 1.43 18.96
N ILE A 195 15.61 0.68 17.89
CA ILE A 195 16.77 -0.22 17.83
C ILE A 195 18.07 0.57 17.98
N ALA A 196 18.22 1.69 17.26
CA ALA A 196 19.41 2.52 17.35
C ALA A 196 19.63 3.12 18.74
N LEU A 197 18.56 3.58 19.41
CA LEU A 197 18.65 4.12 20.76
C LEU A 197 18.99 3.04 21.80
N ALA A 198 18.45 1.83 21.65
CA ALA A 198 18.68 0.74 22.60
C ALA A 198 20.06 0.07 22.43
N SER A 199 20.52 -0.09 21.19
CA SER A 199 21.79 -0.75 20.86
C SER A 199 22.99 0.20 20.77
N GLU A 200 22.74 1.50 20.94
CA GLU A 200 23.67 2.61 20.73
C GLU A 200 24.41 2.55 19.36
N THR A 201 23.71 2.06 18.34
CA THR A 201 24.28 1.88 16.99
C THR A 201 23.98 3.05 16.08
N LYS A 202 24.95 3.45 15.27
CA LYS A 202 24.77 4.47 14.24
C LYS A 202 23.91 3.95 13.07
N ILE A 203 23.20 4.88 12.45
CA ILE A 203 22.31 4.61 11.32
C ILE A 203 22.95 5.14 10.04
N MET A 204 22.95 4.33 8.99
CA MET A 204 23.38 4.71 7.65
C MET A 204 22.16 4.83 6.71
N PRO A 205 21.75 6.04 6.33
CA PRO A 205 20.69 6.25 5.34
C PRO A 205 21.18 5.93 3.92
N ILE A 206 20.33 5.24 3.16
CA ILE A 206 20.57 4.85 1.78
C ILE A 206 19.38 5.26 0.92
N ALA A 207 19.65 5.88 -0.23
CA ALA A 207 18.64 6.09 -1.26
C ALA A 207 18.79 5.09 -2.40
N ILE A 208 17.69 4.41 -2.71
CA ILE A 208 17.50 3.55 -3.89
C ILE A 208 16.77 4.36 -4.96
N ILE A 209 17.42 4.51 -6.10
CA ILE A 209 16.95 5.33 -7.22
C ILE A 209 16.84 4.46 -8.47
N ASN A 210 15.73 4.64 -9.20
CA ASN A 210 15.43 4.14 -10.55
C ASN A 210 14.92 2.69 -10.62
N ILE A 211 14.83 1.98 -9.49
CA ILE A 211 14.31 0.61 -9.46
C ILE A 211 12.84 0.51 -9.89
N ASP A 212 12.05 1.55 -9.65
CA ASP A 212 10.65 1.71 -10.06
C ASP A 212 10.47 1.68 -11.59
N ASN A 213 11.42 2.27 -12.31
CA ASN A 213 11.42 2.34 -13.77
C ASN A 213 11.87 1.02 -14.41
N LEU A 214 12.69 0.25 -13.71
CA LEU A 214 13.23 -1.01 -14.21
C LEU A 214 12.31 -2.18 -13.89
N ASN A 215 11.57 -2.11 -12.77
CA ASN A 215 10.64 -3.16 -12.35
C ASN A 215 9.31 -3.07 -13.14
N TYR A 216 9.06 -4.06 -13.99
CA TYR A 216 7.84 -4.17 -14.80
C TYR A 216 6.93 -5.28 -14.26
N GLY A 217 6.18 -5.03 -13.19
CA GLY A 217 5.27 -6.00 -12.58
C GLY A 217 5.85 -6.60 -11.29
N LYS A 218 5.51 -7.84 -10.96
CA LYS A 218 5.95 -8.47 -9.70
C LYS A 218 7.36 -9.08 -9.77
N TYR A 219 7.81 -9.49 -10.96
CA TYR A 219 9.01 -10.33 -11.12
C TYR A 219 9.88 -10.01 -12.35
N PHE A 220 9.64 -8.91 -13.06
CA PHE A 220 10.30 -8.65 -14.35
C PHE A 220 11.09 -7.37 -14.33
N PHE A 221 12.25 -7.41 -14.99
CA PHE A 221 13.12 -6.26 -15.14
C PHE A 221 13.34 -5.91 -16.61
N GLN A 222 13.45 -4.61 -16.87
CA GLN A 222 14.08 -4.13 -18.08
C GLN A 222 15.54 -3.79 -17.78
N PRO A 223 16.45 -3.97 -18.75
CA PRO A 223 17.83 -3.55 -18.62
C PRO A 223 17.95 -2.08 -18.21
N GLY A 224 18.92 -1.77 -17.36
CA GLY A 224 19.20 -0.41 -16.94
C GLY A 224 19.97 -0.34 -15.63
N THR A 225 20.09 0.88 -15.09
CA THR A 225 20.95 1.13 -13.92
C THR A 225 20.13 1.50 -12.70
N VAL A 226 20.33 0.78 -11.59
CA VAL A 226 19.87 1.15 -10.26
C VAL A 226 20.98 1.95 -9.60
N LYS A 227 20.63 3.12 -9.05
CA LYS A 227 21.57 3.97 -8.32
C LYS A 227 21.33 3.81 -6.82
N ILE A 228 22.40 3.52 -6.08
CA ILE A 228 22.41 3.39 -4.62
C ILE A 228 23.28 4.52 -4.07
N VAL A 229 22.71 5.39 -3.25
CA VAL A 229 23.40 6.54 -2.67
C VAL A 229 23.49 6.36 -1.17
N PHE A 230 24.70 6.31 -0.64
CA PHE A 230 24.95 6.35 0.80
C PHE A 230 24.98 7.82 1.26
N GLY A 231 24.22 8.12 2.32
CA GLY A 231 24.31 9.41 3.00
C GLY A 231 25.39 9.45 4.08
N ASP A 232 25.24 10.37 5.02
CA ASP A 232 26.14 10.49 6.15
C ASP A 232 25.75 9.57 7.30
N LEU A 233 26.75 9.12 8.06
CA LEU A 233 26.53 8.23 9.19
C LEU A 233 25.93 9.02 10.38
N ILE A 234 24.78 8.59 10.87
CA ILE A 234 23.98 9.31 11.86
C ILE A 234 24.10 8.65 13.23
N ASP A 235 24.48 9.45 14.23
CA ASP A 235 24.36 9.09 15.64
C ASP A 235 22.98 9.53 16.17
N ALA A 236 22.03 8.59 16.14
CA ALA A 236 20.66 8.83 16.58
C ALA A 236 20.57 9.13 18.09
N VAL A 237 21.45 8.54 18.91
CA VAL A 237 21.50 8.77 20.37
C VAL A 237 21.92 10.20 20.66
N LYS A 238 22.98 10.67 20.01
CA LYS A 238 23.45 12.05 20.13
C LYS A 238 22.39 13.04 19.68
N TYR A 239 21.71 12.79 18.55
CA TYR A 239 20.61 13.64 18.09
C TYR A 239 19.44 13.66 19.09
N TYR A 240 19.05 12.49 19.62
CA TYR A 240 17.96 12.35 20.57
C TYR A 240 18.22 13.14 21.86
N LYS A 241 19.40 12.94 22.46
CA LYS A 241 19.82 13.61 23.70
C LYS A 241 20.01 15.12 23.50
N LYS A 242 20.73 15.54 22.45
CA LYS A 242 21.06 16.96 22.20
C LYS A 242 19.81 17.83 22.01
N ASN A 243 18.80 17.30 21.32
CA ASN A 243 17.59 18.06 21.00
C ASN A 243 16.44 17.85 22.01
N GLN A 244 16.68 17.09 23.10
CA GLN A 244 15.66 16.72 24.09
C GLN A 244 14.33 16.28 23.43
N THR A 245 14.45 15.47 22.37
CA THR A 245 13.32 15.19 21.48
C THR A 245 12.72 13.82 21.79
N ASN A 246 11.67 13.45 21.05
CA ASN A 246 11.04 12.15 21.18
C ASN A 246 11.38 11.22 20.00
N ILE A 247 11.04 9.94 20.16
CA ILE A 247 11.31 8.90 19.15
C ILE A 247 10.70 9.26 17.79
N LYS A 248 9.50 9.84 17.77
CA LYS A 248 8.79 10.22 16.54
C LYS A 248 9.56 11.30 15.76
N ASN A 249 10.07 12.31 16.45
CA ASN A 249 10.86 13.38 15.84
C ASN A 249 12.21 12.87 15.32
N THR A 250 12.88 11.97 16.05
CA THR A 250 14.10 11.33 15.55
C THR A 250 13.80 10.47 14.31
N SER A 251 12.69 9.73 14.27
CA SER A 251 12.27 9.01 13.05
C SER A 251 11.98 9.95 11.87
N ASN A 252 11.37 11.12 12.13
CA ASN A 252 11.13 12.14 11.10
C ASN A 252 12.45 12.73 10.58
N MET A 253 13.44 12.96 11.44
CA MET A 253 14.77 13.38 11.02
C MET A 253 15.39 12.37 10.06
N LEU A 254 15.34 11.07 10.37
CA LEU A 254 15.85 10.02 9.47
C LEU A 254 15.14 10.02 8.11
N LYS A 255 13.84 10.33 8.09
CA LYS A 255 13.08 10.50 6.84
C LYS A 255 13.59 11.69 6.02
N ILE A 256 13.91 12.81 6.66
CA ILE A 256 14.47 13.99 6.00
C ILE A 256 15.84 13.66 5.39
N GLU A 257 16.69 12.93 6.11
CA GLU A 257 18.00 12.51 5.61
C GLU A 257 17.89 11.65 4.35
N ILE A 258 16.99 10.65 4.33
CA ILE A 258 16.72 9.88 3.11
C ILE A 258 16.11 10.77 2.00
N SER A 259 15.23 11.71 2.36
CA SER A 259 14.61 12.62 1.39
C SER A 259 15.65 13.49 0.68
N ASN A 260 16.67 13.98 1.39
CA ASN A 260 17.75 14.80 0.82
C ASN A 260 18.59 14.03 -0.20
N LEU A 261 18.64 12.70 -0.11
CA LEU A 261 19.34 11.83 -1.05
C LEU A 261 18.49 11.49 -2.29
N LEU A 262 17.18 11.74 -2.25
CA LEU A 262 16.24 11.32 -3.27
C LEU A 262 15.91 12.45 -4.27
N PRO A 263 15.82 12.13 -5.58
CA PRO A 263 15.22 13.04 -6.56
C PRO A 263 13.78 13.41 -6.20
N ASN A 264 13.36 14.63 -6.55
CA ASN A 264 12.01 15.17 -6.31
C ASN A 264 10.85 14.24 -6.70
N LYS A 265 11.04 13.38 -7.72
CA LYS A 265 9.98 12.44 -8.13
C LYS A 265 9.61 11.41 -7.07
N TYR A 266 10.51 11.07 -6.15
CA TYR A 266 10.25 10.13 -5.05
C TYR A 266 9.85 10.81 -3.75
N LEU A 267 9.81 12.14 -3.73
CA LEU A 267 9.42 12.87 -2.53
C LEU A 267 7.90 12.85 -2.34
N PRO A 268 7.38 12.97 -1.11
CA PRO A 268 5.94 13.14 -0.87
C PRO A 268 5.37 14.32 -1.67
N LEU A 269 4.12 14.20 -2.14
CA LEU A 269 3.45 15.26 -2.94
C LEU A 269 3.11 16.51 -2.13
N ASP A 270 3.10 16.36 -0.81
CA ASP A 270 2.57 17.24 0.22
C ASP A 270 3.68 17.97 1.01
N GLN A 271 4.94 17.94 0.55
CA GLN A 271 6.08 18.49 1.29
C GLN A 271 5.94 19.97 1.71
N ASN A 272 5.14 20.74 0.99
CA ASN A 272 4.90 22.16 1.25
C ASN A 272 3.46 22.46 1.69
N GLU A 273 2.71 21.45 2.15
CA GLU A 273 1.35 21.68 2.67
C GLU A 273 1.38 22.58 3.90
N ARG A 274 0.51 23.59 3.89
CA ARG A 274 0.25 24.46 5.03
C ARG A 274 -1.03 23.95 5.68
N HIS A 275 -1.00 23.72 6.98
CA HIS A 275 -2.15 23.18 7.73
C HIS A 275 -2.60 21.79 7.25
N PRO A 276 -1.78 20.73 7.42
CA PRO A 276 -2.15 19.37 7.02
C PRO A 276 -3.43 18.86 7.69
N GLU A 277 -3.80 19.40 8.85
CA GLU A 277 -5.07 19.16 9.54
C GLU A 277 -6.31 19.62 8.77
N GLN A 278 -6.12 20.54 7.80
CA GLN A 278 -7.16 21.02 6.89
C GLN A 278 -7.17 20.25 5.56
N THR A 279 -6.25 19.30 5.35
CA THR A 279 -6.19 18.49 4.12
C THR A 279 -7.14 17.30 4.24
N ALA A 280 -8.06 17.16 3.29
CA ALA A 280 -8.96 16.01 3.19
C ALA A 280 -8.44 14.96 2.21
N VAL A 281 -8.78 13.69 2.47
CA VAL A 281 -8.42 12.56 1.60
C VAL A 281 -9.67 11.73 1.37
N PHE A 282 -10.26 11.91 0.19
CA PHE A 282 -11.50 11.26 -0.20
C PHE A 282 -11.23 9.89 -0.79
N PHE A 283 -11.85 8.85 -0.22
CA PHE A 283 -11.82 7.49 -0.76
C PHE A 283 -13.21 7.02 -1.14
N ASN A 284 -13.34 6.52 -2.37
CA ASN A 284 -14.47 5.66 -2.69
C ASN A 284 -14.32 4.28 -2.01
N ILE A 285 -15.43 3.59 -1.71
CA ILE A 285 -15.38 2.25 -1.07
C ILE A 285 -15.22 1.16 -2.14
N ASN A 286 -16.25 0.94 -2.96
CA ASN A 286 -16.27 -0.17 -3.93
C ASN A 286 -15.22 0.01 -5.03
N ASN A 287 -14.51 -1.06 -5.38
CA ASN A 287 -13.40 -1.11 -6.35
C ASN A 287 -12.23 -0.14 -6.06
N THR A 288 -12.21 0.49 -4.88
CA THR A 288 -11.14 1.39 -4.45
C THR A 288 -10.56 0.86 -3.14
N ILE A 289 -11.28 0.98 -2.02
CA ILE A 289 -10.89 0.36 -0.75
C ILE A 289 -11.19 -1.15 -0.76
N TYR A 290 -12.42 -1.50 -1.15
CA TYR A 290 -12.92 -2.87 -1.18
C TYR A 290 -12.76 -3.49 -2.58
N LYS A 291 -12.23 -4.70 -2.66
CA LYS A 291 -12.09 -5.43 -3.93
C LYS A 291 -13.44 -6.00 -4.37
N GLY A 292 -14.14 -5.27 -5.24
CA GLY A 292 -15.43 -5.66 -5.79
C GLY A 292 -16.57 -4.79 -5.27
N ASN A 293 -17.74 -5.39 -5.08
CA ASN A 293 -18.95 -4.70 -4.62
C ASN A 293 -19.38 -5.24 -3.25
N ALA A 294 -19.06 -4.49 -2.20
CA ALA A 294 -19.36 -4.87 -0.82
C ALA A 294 -20.85 -5.09 -0.56
N PHE A 295 -21.72 -4.34 -1.24
CA PHE A 295 -23.17 -4.50 -1.10
C PHE A 295 -23.66 -5.85 -1.65
N LEU A 296 -23.15 -6.26 -2.82
CA LEU A 296 -23.51 -7.56 -3.41
C LEU A 296 -23.00 -8.71 -2.54
N ASP A 297 -21.76 -8.61 -2.05
CA ASP A 297 -21.19 -9.62 -1.18
C ASP A 297 -21.96 -9.73 0.13
N LEU A 298 -22.38 -8.61 0.73
CA LEU A 298 -23.22 -8.60 1.92
C LEU A 298 -24.57 -9.30 1.68
N ILE A 299 -25.26 -8.98 0.58
CA ILE A 299 -26.54 -9.60 0.20
C ILE A 299 -26.41 -11.12 0.04
N LEU A 300 -25.35 -11.59 -0.62
CA LEU A 300 -25.09 -13.01 -0.80
C LEU A 300 -24.90 -13.71 0.56
N HIS A 301 -24.33 -13.03 1.56
CA HIS A 301 -24.17 -13.57 2.90
C HIS A 301 -25.47 -13.55 3.71
N PHE A 302 -26.31 -12.52 3.59
CA PHE A 302 -27.64 -12.53 4.20
C PHE A 302 -28.49 -13.69 3.66
N TRP A 303 -28.41 -13.97 2.36
CA TRP A 303 -29.08 -15.14 1.79
C TRP A 303 -28.54 -16.46 2.35
N LYS A 304 -27.21 -16.63 2.42
CA LYS A 304 -26.60 -17.84 3.01
C LYS A 304 -26.98 -18.07 4.47
N LYS A 305 -27.22 -16.99 5.24
CA LYS A 305 -27.70 -17.06 6.63
C LYS A 305 -29.23 -17.23 6.76
N GLY A 306 -29.96 -17.32 5.64
CA GLY A 306 -31.42 -17.41 5.64
C GLY A 306 -32.14 -16.11 5.99
N GLU A 307 -31.42 -14.99 6.10
CA GLU A 307 -31.99 -13.68 6.44
C GLU A 307 -32.59 -12.95 5.23
N LEU A 308 -32.22 -13.37 4.02
CA LEU A 308 -32.80 -12.90 2.77
C LEU A 308 -33.49 -14.05 2.04
N ARG A 309 -34.74 -13.83 1.63
CA ARG A 309 -35.50 -14.79 0.84
C ARG A 309 -34.90 -14.97 -0.56
N LEU A 310 -34.96 -16.20 -1.08
CA LEU A 310 -34.37 -16.56 -2.38
C LEU A 310 -35.01 -15.81 -3.57
N ASP A 311 -36.31 -15.54 -3.50
CA ASP A 311 -37.04 -14.72 -4.48
C ASP A 311 -36.44 -13.31 -4.60
N ASN A 312 -36.10 -12.68 -3.48
CA ASN A 312 -35.44 -11.37 -3.47
C ASN A 312 -34.05 -11.41 -4.11
N LEU A 313 -33.28 -12.49 -3.86
CA LEU A 313 -31.96 -12.65 -4.45
C LEU A 313 -32.03 -12.85 -5.97
N ILE A 314 -32.94 -13.71 -6.43
CA ILE A 314 -33.15 -13.98 -7.88
C ILE A 314 -33.61 -12.70 -8.57
N PHE A 315 -34.56 -11.97 -7.99
CA PHE A 315 -35.04 -10.73 -8.60
C PHE A 315 -33.97 -9.64 -8.60
N LEU A 316 -33.18 -9.48 -7.53
CA LEU A 316 -32.08 -8.51 -7.52
C LEU A 316 -31.03 -8.84 -8.57
N THR A 317 -30.65 -10.12 -8.71
CA THR A 317 -29.68 -10.55 -9.74
C THR A 317 -30.23 -10.31 -11.15
N PHE A 318 -31.52 -10.55 -11.38
CA PHE A 318 -32.21 -10.20 -12.62
C PHE A 318 -32.19 -8.68 -12.90
N LEU A 319 -32.50 -7.84 -11.91
CA LEU A 319 -32.43 -6.37 -12.06
C LEU A 319 -31.01 -5.88 -12.35
N ILE A 320 -29.98 -6.46 -11.72
CA ILE A 320 -28.58 -6.15 -12.00
C ILE A 320 -28.23 -6.53 -13.45
N PHE A 321 -28.73 -7.66 -13.94
CA PHE A 321 -28.57 -8.07 -15.33
C PHE A 321 -29.21 -7.05 -16.28
N LEU A 322 -30.48 -6.68 -16.05
CA LEU A 322 -31.18 -5.66 -16.84
C LEU A 322 -30.46 -4.31 -16.83
N TYR A 323 -29.92 -3.89 -15.69
CA TYR A 323 -29.12 -2.67 -15.57
C TYR A 323 -27.82 -2.77 -16.40
N LYS A 324 -27.11 -3.90 -16.37
CA LYS A 324 -25.88 -4.11 -17.15
C LYS A 324 -26.12 -4.04 -18.66
N ILE A 325 -27.27 -4.54 -19.13
CA ILE A 325 -27.68 -4.43 -20.55
C ILE A 325 -28.40 -3.11 -20.88
N LYS A 326 -28.41 -2.14 -19.94
CA LYS A 326 -29.00 -0.80 -20.08
C LYS A 326 -30.52 -0.77 -20.32
N LEU A 327 -31.24 -1.86 -20.01
CA LEU A 327 -32.70 -1.91 -20.07
C LEU A 327 -33.37 -1.37 -18.79
N LEU A 328 -32.61 -1.22 -17.71
CA LEU A 328 -33.11 -0.71 -16.43
C LEU A 328 -32.30 0.51 -15.99
N SER A 329 -33.00 1.50 -15.43
CA SER A 329 -32.35 2.64 -14.79
C SER A 329 -31.67 2.24 -13.47
N LYS A 330 -30.61 2.97 -13.10
CA LYS A 330 -29.96 2.79 -11.79
C LYS A 330 -30.92 3.04 -10.63
N ASN A 331 -31.84 4.00 -10.77
CA ASN A 331 -32.81 4.35 -9.73
C ASN A 331 -33.76 3.19 -9.41
N SER A 332 -34.17 2.43 -10.42
CA SER A 332 -35.02 1.24 -10.23
C SER A 332 -34.31 0.16 -9.40
N LEU A 333 -33.01 -0.05 -9.63
CA LEU A 333 -32.21 -1.00 -8.85
C LEU A 333 -32.10 -0.57 -7.38
N ILE A 334 -31.86 0.72 -7.13
CA ILE A 334 -31.74 1.26 -5.78
C ILE A 334 -33.08 1.20 -5.03
N LYS A 335 -34.19 1.57 -5.69
CA LYS A 335 -35.54 1.50 -5.12
C LYS A 335 -35.90 0.08 -4.67
N TYR A 336 -35.58 -0.92 -5.50
CA TYR A 336 -35.79 -2.32 -5.11
C TYR A 336 -34.86 -2.74 -3.96
N GLY A 337 -33.59 -2.34 -3.99
CA GLY A 337 -32.68 -2.61 -2.88
C GLY A 337 -33.16 -2.03 -1.54
N ALA A 338 -33.71 -0.81 -1.56
CA ALA A 338 -34.26 -0.15 -0.38
C ALA A 338 -35.56 -0.82 0.10
N SER A 339 -36.41 -1.31 -0.80
CA SER A 339 -37.68 -1.97 -0.40
C SER A 339 -37.46 -3.29 0.34
N ILE A 340 -36.34 -3.99 0.13
CA ILE A 340 -35.97 -5.22 0.84
C ILE A 340 -35.90 -5.00 2.36
N VAL A 341 -35.43 -3.83 2.79
CA VAL A 341 -35.25 -3.50 4.22
C VAL A 341 -36.43 -2.71 4.79
N LYS A 342 -37.53 -2.56 4.04
CA LYS A 342 -38.73 -1.87 4.50
C LYS A 342 -39.28 -2.50 5.78
N GLY A 343 -39.55 -1.66 6.78
CA GLY A 343 -40.08 -2.07 8.08
C GLY A 343 -39.05 -2.62 9.05
N TRP A 344 -37.79 -2.82 8.63
CA TRP A 344 -36.70 -3.16 9.55
C TRP A 344 -36.42 -1.97 10.47
N ARG A 345 -36.01 -2.22 11.71
CA ARG A 345 -35.49 -1.15 12.57
C ARG A 345 -34.22 -0.58 11.97
N ALA A 346 -34.04 0.74 12.07
CA ALA A 346 -32.94 1.46 11.44
C ALA A 346 -31.55 0.94 11.86
N ASP A 347 -31.41 0.52 13.12
CA ASP A 347 -30.18 -0.04 13.69
C ASP A 347 -29.86 -1.47 13.21
N THR A 348 -30.87 -2.22 12.79
CA THR A 348 -30.76 -3.67 12.54
C THR A 348 -29.86 -4.00 11.37
N LEU A 349 -29.86 -3.17 10.30
CA LEU A 349 -29.01 -3.40 9.14
C LEU A 349 -27.52 -3.27 9.50
N TYR A 350 -27.16 -2.28 10.32
CA TYR A 350 -25.78 -2.09 10.80
C TYR A 350 -25.34 -3.30 11.63
N TYR A 351 -26.12 -3.68 12.64
CA TYR A 351 -25.76 -4.79 13.54
C TYR A 351 -25.66 -6.13 12.82
N ARG A 352 -26.62 -6.46 11.94
CA ARG A 352 -26.57 -7.73 11.19
C ARG A 352 -25.41 -7.77 10.19
N ALA A 353 -25.07 -6.62 9.60
CA ALA A 353 -23.94 -6.53 8.69
C ALA A 353 -22.59 -6.51 9.43
N HIS A 354 -22.55 -6.12 10.70
CA HIS A 354 -21.32 -6.01 11.49
C HIS A 354 -20.55 -7.33 11.56
N ASP A 355 -21.22 -8.43 11.91
CA ASP A 355 -20.57 -9.74 12.01
C ASP A 355 -20.04 -10.22 10.66
N ILE A 356 -20.85 -10.08 9.60
CA ILE A 356 -20.45 -10.43 8.23
C ILE A 356 -19.27 -9.57 7.78
N PHE A 357 -19.25 -8.31 8.18
CA PHE A 357 -18.17 -7.40 7.84
C PHE A 357 -16.85 -7.90 8.43
N HIS A 358 -16.81 -8.15 9.74
CA HIS A 358 -15.58 -8.59 10.40
C HIS A 358 -15.13 -9.97 9.93
N SER A 359 -16.06 -10.91 9.74
CA SER A 359 -15.73 -12.28 9.36
C SER A 359 -15.39 -12.46 7.88
N TYR A 360 -15.90 -11.59 6.99
CA TYR A 360 -15.83 -11.80 5.54
C TYR A 360 -15.40 -10.56 4.75
N LEU A 361 -16.09 -9.42 4.91
CA LEU A 361 -15.82 -8.25 4.06
C LEU A 361 -14.46 -7.60 4.37
N SER A 362 -14.03 -7.59 5.63
CA SER A 362 -12.77 -7.01 6.09
C SER A 362 -11.55 -7.61 5.37
N VAL A 363 -11.61 -8.90 5.01
CA VAL A 363 -10.55 -9.66 4.33
C VAL A 363 -10.32 -9.16 2.90
N ASN A 364 -11.37 -8.63 2.26
CA ASN A 364 -11.34 -8.10 0.90
C ASN A 364 -10.99 -6.60 0.85
N VAL A 365 -10.78 -5.96 2.00
CA VAL A 365 -10.23 -4.61 2.06
C VAL A 365 -8.75 -4.64 1.64
N SER A 366 -8.40 -3.77 0.70
CA SER A 366 -7.05 -3.73 0.14
C SER A 366 -6.02 -3.25 1.16
N GLU A 367 -5.13 -4.16 1.60
CA GLU A 367 -3.98 -3.82 2.47
C GLU A 367 -3.14 -2.67 1.89
N LYS A 368 -2.97 -2.65 0.57
CA LYS A 368 -2.29 -1.57 -0.14
C LYS A 368 -2.94 -0.19 0.07
N ILE A 369 -4.28 -0.11 0.09
CA ILE A 369 -4.99 1.14 0.36
C ILE A 369 -4.95 1.49 1.84
N LYS A 370 -4.99 0.50 2.74
CA LYS A 370 -4.80 0.74 4.18
C LYS A 370 -3.47 1.44 4.45
N THR A 371 -2.39 1.04 3.80
CA THR A 371 -1.09 1.72 3.92
C THR A 371 -1.18 3.19 3.52
N ILE A 372 -1.88 3.52 2.43
CA ILE A 372 -2.08 4.91 1.98
C ILE A 372 -2.90 5.70 3.00
N ILE A 373 -3.98 5.12 3.52
CA ILE A 373 -4.81 5.74 4.56
C ILE A 373 -3.97 6.04 5.80
N ILE A 374 -3.14 5.09 6.24
CA ILE A 374 -2.26 5.27 7.41
C ILE A 374 -1.22 6.37 7.16
N ASP A 375 -0.65 6.44 5.94
CA ASP A 375 0.29 7.52 5.58
C ASP A 375 -0.35 8.90 5.69
N HIS A 376 -1.54 9.07 5.13
CA HIS A 376 -2.30 10.31 5.23
C HIS A 376 -2.66 10.68 6.68
N LYS A 377 -3.12 9.71 7.48
CA LYS A 377 -3.41 9.96 8.90
C LYS A 377 -2.19 10.40 9.68
N LYS A 378 -1.02 9.78 9.43
CA LYS A 378 0.22 10.15 10.11
C LYS A 378 0.72 11.54 9.75
N LYS A 379 0.35 12.04 8.57
CA LYS A 379 0.57 13.43 8.14
C LYS A 379 -0.40 14.42 8.79
N GLY A 380 -1.49 13.93 9.39
CA GLY A 380 -2.52 14.75 10.01
C GLY A 380 -3.75 15.01 9.12
N HIS A 381 -3.80 14.41 7.93
CA HIS A 381 -4.90 14.62 6.99
C HIS A 381 -6.18 13.96 7.50
N LYS A 382 -7.33 14.51 7.11
CA LYS A 382 -8.65 13.98 7.42
C LYS A 382 -9.10 12.97 6.38
N VAL A 383 -9.30 11.73 6.81
CA VAL A 383 -9.74 10.64 5.95
C VAL A 383 -11.26 10.69 5.81
N VAL A 384 -11.74 10.80 4.57
CA VAL A 384 -13.16 10.89 4.25
C VAL A 384 -13.56 9.73 3.36
N LEU A 385 -14.48 8.87 3.81
CA LEU A 385 -15.09 7.88 2.93
C LEU A 385 -16.27 8.51 2.19
N ILE A 386 -16.29 8.43 0.86
CA ILE A 386 -17.38 9.00 0.06
C ILE A 386 -17.93 8.01 -0.95
N THR A 387 -19.17 7.59 -0.75
CA THR A 387 -19.76 6.46 -1.44
C THR A 387 -21.22 6.70 -1.81
N LYS A 388 -21.72 5.93 -2.79
CA LYS A 388 -23.15 5.83 -3.14
C LYS A 388 -23.81 4.61 -2.47
N MET A 389 -23.15 4.03 -1.46
CA MET A 389 -23.69 2.96 -0.64
C MET A 389 -24.56 3.55 0.47
N VAL A 390 -25.44 2.71 1.02
CA VAL A 390 -26.24 3.07 2.19
C VAL A 390 -25.32 3.33 3.40
N SER A 391 -25.64 4.39 4.14
CA SER A 391 -24.93 4.91 5.31
C SER A 391 -24.60 3.83 6.34
N SER A 392 -25.55 2.96 6.67
CA SER A 392 -25.36 1.86 7.64
C SER A 392 -24.23 0.90 7.24
N ILE A 393 -24.04 0.65 5.95
CA ILE A 393 -22.94 -0.21 5.46
C ILE A 393 -21.65 0.60 5.34
N ALA A 394 -21.73 1.84 4.85
CA ALA A 394 -20.57 2.73 4.74
C ALA A 394 -19.91 2.97 6.11
N LYS A 395 -20.72 3.09 7.17
CA LYS A 395 -20.26 3.25 8.55
C LYS A 395 -19.36 2.09 9.00
N LEU A 396 -19.65 0.85 8.63
CA LEU A 396 -18.79 -0.30 8.96
C LEU A 396 -17.36 -0.13 8.42
N PHE A 397 -17.23 0.37 7.18
CA PHE A 397 -15.93 0.69 6.61
C PHE A 397 -15.28 1.90 7.29
N ALA A 398 -16.07 2.90 7.66
CA ALA A 398 -15.58 4.08 8.36
C ALA A 398 -15.01 3.71 9.73
N ASP A 399 -15.73 2.91 10.50
CA ASP A 399 -15.31 2.40 11.81
C ASP A 399 -14.04 1.54 11.66
N TYR A 400 -14.04 0.59 10.71
CA TYR A 400 -12.90 -0.31 10.48
C TYR A 400 -11.62 0.39 10.04
N LEU A 401 -11.74 1.48 9.27
CA LEU A 401 -10.59 2.28 8.79
C LEU A 401 -10.33 3.48 9.69
N GLU A 402 -11.11 3.64 10.76
CA GLU A 402 -11.12 4.80 11.66
C GLU A 402 -11.20 6.14 10.89
N ALA A 403 -12.05 6.24 9.86
CA ALA A 403 -12.17 7.44 9.05
C ALA A 403 -12.73 8.61 9.88
N ASP A 404 -12.21 9.82 9.66
CA ASP A 404 -12.70 11.02 10.37
C ASP A 404 -14.14 11.36 9.97
N TYR A 405 -14.49 11.14 8.70
CA TYR A 405 -15.81 11.40 8.15
C TYR A 405 -16.23 10.32 7.16
N TYR A 406 -17.54 10.13 7.00
CA TYR A 406 -18.09 9.36 5.90
C TYR A 406 -19.34 10.03 5.32
N LEU A 407 -19.45 10.00 4.00
CA LEU A 407 -20.50 10.60 3.20
C LEU A 407 -21.13 9.48 2.36
N ALA A 408 -22.38 9.17 2.66
CA ALA A 408 -23.10 8.03 2.10
C ALA A 408 -24.58 8.38 1.83
N GLU A 409 -25.26 7.52 1.07
CA GLU A 409 -26.70 7.66 0.84
C GLU A 409 -27.47 7.20 2.08
N ASN A 410 -28.48 7.95 2.52
CA ASN A 410 -29.30 7.59 3.67
C ASN A 410 -30.61 6.96 3.20
N LEU A 411 -31.09 5.95 3.93
CA LEU A 411 -32.47 5.47 3.81
C LEU A 411 -33.38 6.42 4.58
N GLU A 412 -34.61 6.60 4.11
CA GLU A 412 -35.62 7.36 4.84
C GLU A 412 -36.08 6.53 6.05
N GLU A 413 -36.10 7.18 7.21
CA GLU A 413 -36.47 6.59 8.49
C GLU A 413 -37.69 7.31 9.05
N LYS A 414 -38.68 6.54 9.51
CA LYS A 414 -39.85 7.00 10.25
C LYS A 414 -40.13 6.03 11.39
N ASP A 415 -40.38 6.54 12.59
CA ASP A 415 -40.66 5.74 13.79
C ASP A 415 -39.61 4.64 14.04
N LEU A 416 -38.32 5.00 13.89
CA LEU A 416 -37.16 4.11 14.03
C LEU A 416 -37.10 2.93 13.04
N LYS A 417 -37.90 2.97 11.96
CA LYS A 417 -37.93 1.94 10.92
C LYS A 417 -37.66 2.53 9.54
N TYR A 418 -37.06 1.72 8.67
CA TYR A 418 -36.85 2.11 7.27
C TYR A 418 -38.18 2.10 6.51
N THR A 419 -38.45 3.17 5.76
CA THR A 419 -39.67 3.29 4.93
C THR A 419 -39.58 2.48 3.64
N GLY A 420 -38.36 2.09 3.25
CA GLY A 420 -38.06 1.43 1.98
C GLY A 420 -37.67 2.40 0.85
N HIS A 421 -37.43 3.67 1.18
CA HIS A 421 -37.05 4.74 0.25
C HIS A 421 -35.69 5.34 0.63
N LEU A 422 -35.05 6.03 -0.32
CA LEU A 422 -33.89 6.87 0.00
C LEU A 422 -34.34 8.21 0.57
N LEU A 423 -33.58 8.74 1.54
CA LEU A 423 -33.80 10.08 2.06
C LEU A 423 -33.44 11.11 0.98
N GLY A 424 -34.43 11.91 0.55
CA GLY A 424 -34.22 12.98 -0.45
C GLY A 424 -34.21 12.53 -1.91
N GLU A 425 -35.00 11.49 -2.27
CA GLU A 425 -35.11 10.87 -3.61
C GLU A 425 -35.22 11.81 -4.82
N THR A 426 -35.52 13.10 -4.63
CA THR A 426 -35.63 14.09 -5.71
C THR A 426 -34.28 14.67 -6.16
N LYS A 427 -33.21 14.57 -5.36
CA LYS A 427 -31.88 15.11 -5.70
C LYS A 427 -30.89 13.98 -5.96
N GLN A 428 -30.23 13.99 -7.13
CA GLN A 428 -29.19 13.03 -7.47
C GLN A 428 -28.01 13.17 -6.50
N TYR A 429 -27.56 12.07 -5.89
CA TYR A 429 -26.39 12.08 -5.01
C TYR A 429 -25.12 12.38 -5.81
N ASP A 430 -24.64 13.62 -5.70
CA ASP A 430 -23.38 14.09 -6.29
C ASP A 430 -22.27 14.15 -5.24
N LYS A 431 -21.19 13.42 -5.47
CA LYS A 431 -20.07 13.33 -4.52
C LYS A 431 -19.32 14.66 -4.38
N GLY A 432 -19.21 15.46 -5.45
CA GLY A 432 -18.57 16.77 -5.42
C GLY A 432 -19.31 17.76 -4.53
N GLU A 433 -20.63 17.86 -4.66
CA GLU A 433 -21.48 18.70 -3.79
C GLU A 433 -21.35 18.29 -2.32
N GLN A 434 -21.34 16.99 -2.03
CA GLN A 434 -21.18 16.50 -0.64
C GLN A 434 -19.79 16.81 -0.08
N ALA A 435 -18.72 16.63 -0.88
CA ALA A 435 -17.37 17.00 -0.47
C ALA A 435 -17.24 18.50 -0.18
N LYS A 436 -17.86 19.35 -1.01
CA LYS A 436 -17.90 20.81 -0.81
C LYS A 436 -18.63 21.20 0.47
N LYS A 437 -19.82 20.63 0.73
CA LYS A 437 -20.57 20.89 1.97
C LYS A 437 -19.79 20.47 3.21
N LEU A 438 -19.14 19.31 3.17
CA LEU A 438 -18.29 18.86 4.27
C LEU A 438 -17.15 19.86 4.51
N ALA A 439 -16.48 20.29 3.45
CA ALA A 439 -15.39 21.26 3.53
C ALA A 439 -15.84 22.59 4.14
N GLU A 440 -16.99 23.12 3.71
CA GLU A 440 -17.60 24.34 4.28
C GLU A 440 -17.92 24.19 5.78
N CYS A 441 -18.41 23.02 6.21
CA CYS A 441 -18.77 22.79 7.62
C CYS A 441 -17.57 22.56 8.54
N THR A 442 -16.44 22.08 8.00
CA THR A 442 -15.29 21.60 8.80
C THR A 442 -14.02 22.42 8.60
N GLY A 443 -14.01 23.37 7.67
CA GLY A 443 -12.84 24.18 7.33
C GLY A 443 -11.78 23.45 6.52
N LEU A 444 -12.13 22.32 5.89
CA LEU A 444 -11.20 21.58 5.02
C LEU A 444 -10.94 22.34 3.72
N LYS A 445 -9.70 22.27 3.23
CA LYS A 445 -9.24 22.95 2.01
C LYS A 445 -9.14 21.96 0.86
N LEU A 446 -10.12 21.99 -0.04
CA LEU A 446 -10.18 21.05 -1.18
C LEU A 446 -9.02 21.23 -2.16
N ASP A 447 -8.52 22.45 -2.34
CA ASP A 447 -7.42 22.81 -3.24
C ASP A 447 -6.04 22.30 -2.81
N GLN A 448 -5.92 21.68 -1.64
CA GLN A 448 -4.76 20.89 -1.22
C GLN A 448 -5.10 19.42 -0.93
N SER A 449 -6.35 19.03 -1.14
CA SER A 449 -6.87 17.71 -0.81
C SER A 449 -6.61 16.66 -1.89
N PHE A 450 -6.84 15.40 -1.51
CA PHE A 450 -6.61 14.21 -2.32
C PHE A 450 -7.92 13.49 -2.59
N VAL A 451 -8.01 12.85 -3.75
CA VAL A 451 -9.07 11.87 -4.04
C VAL A 451 -8.47 10.58 -4.58
N TYR A 452 -9.03 9.47 -4.13
CA TYR A 452 -8.79 8.12 -4.60
C TYR A 452 -10.13 7.56 -5.09
N GLY A 453 -10.30 7.55 -6.41
CA GLY A 453 -11.51 7.10 -7.09
C GLY A 453 -11.22 6.07 -8.17
N HIS A 454 -12.25 5.50 -8.80
CA HIS A 454 -12.09 4.46 -9.81
C HIS A 454 -12.91 4.68 -11.09
N ASP A 455 -13.94 5.52 -11.03
CA ASP A 455 -14.90 5.67 -12.12
C ASP A 455 -15.40 7.12 -12.30
N GLU A 456 -16.32 7.28 -13.24
CA GLU A 456 -16.90 8.58 -13.60
C GLU A 456 -17.67 9.24 -12.46
N ASN A 457 -18.18 8.48 -11.49
CA ASN A 457 -18.91 9.05 -10.36
C ASN A 457 -17.98 9.83 -9.42
N ASP A 458 -16.68 9.57 -9.47
CA ASP A 458 -15.68 10.26 -8.66
C ASP A 458 -15.22 11.57 -9.33
N LEU A 459 -15.52 11.78 -10.62
CA LEU A 459 -15.10 12.97 -11.37
C LEU A 459 -15.65 14.29 -10.80
N SER A 460 -16.82 14.28 -10.17
CA SER A 460 -17.34 15.51 -9.56
C SER A 460 -16.51 15.99 -8.37
N ILE A 461 -15.80 15.09 -7.67
CA ILE A 461 -14.82 15.48 -6.65
C ILE A 461 -13.55 16.02 -7.31
N PHE A 462 -13.14 15.44 -8.45
CA PHE A 462 -11.87 15.77 -9.12
C PHE A 462 -11.80 17.24 -9.52
N VAL A 463 -12.94 17.90 -9.76
CA VAL A 463 -12.98 19.33 -10.11
C VAL A 463 -12.44 20.21 -8.97
N PHE A 464 -12.63 19.81 -7.72
CA PHE A 464 -12.30 20.63 -6.55
C PHE A 464 -10.94 20.32 -5.94
N VAL A 465 -10.44 19.10 -6.12
CA VAL A 465 -9.23 18.63 -5.44
C VAL A 465 -7.98 18.72 -6.28
N LYS A 466 -6.85 18.97 -5.62
CA LYS A 466 -5.55 19.08 -6.29
C LYS A 466 -5.04 17.73 -6.74
N TYR A 467 -4.91 16.78 -5.82
CA TYR A 467 -4.26 15.49 -6.06
C TYR A 467 -5.27 14.42 -6.45
N LYS A 468 -5.26 14.03 -7.73
CA LYS A 468 -6.27 13.17 -8.36
C LYS A 468 -5.69 11.79 -8.65
N ASN A 469 -6.02 10.81 -7.80
CA ASN A 469 -5.50 9.45 -7.88
C ASN A 469 -6.60 8.49 -8.35
N ILE A 470 -6.29 7.66 -9.35
CA ILE A 470 -7.23 6.68 -9.89
C ILE A 470 -6.80 5.27 -9.52
N VAL A 471 -7.66 4.55 -8.82
CA VAL A 471 -7.46 3.19 -8.35
C VAL A 471 -8.18 2.21 -9.29
N ASN A 472 -7.46 1.19 -9.75
CA ASN A 472 -7.97 0.14 -10.65
C ASN A 472 -8.81 0.64 -11.84
N PRO A 473 -8.32 1.62 -12.62
CA PRO A 473 -9.10 2.18 -13.70
C PRO A 473 -9.47 1.15 -14.77
N LYS A 474 -10.72 1.21 -15.25
CA LYS A 474 -11.13 0.54 -16.49
C LYS A 474 -10.51 1.26 -17.70
N LYS A 475 -10.15 0.50 -18.74
CA LYS A 475 -9.55 1.04 -19.96
C LYS A 475 -10.41 2.14 -20.61
N ALA A 476 -11.72 1.88 -20.75
CA ALA A 476 -12.66 2.86 -21.30
C ALA A 476 -12.74 4.16 -20.48
N PHE A 477 -12.59 4.08 -19.17
CA PHE A 477 -12.58 5.25 -18.30
C PHE A 477 -11.32 6.11 -18.53
N LEU A 478 -10.15 5.47 -18.63
CA LEU A 478 -8.88 6.18 -18.95
C LEU A 478 -8.93 6.85 -20.32
N GLU A 479 -9.51 6.20 -21.32
CA GLU A 479 -9.67 6.76 -22.66
C GLU A 479 -10.57 8.00 -22.65
N LYS A 480 -11.60 8.02 -21.80
CA LYS A 480 -12.54 9.14 -21.68
C LYS A 480 -11.96 10.36 -20.96
N ILE A 481 -11.24 10.16 -19.86
CA ILE A 481 -10.69 11.26 -19.05
C ILE A 481 -9.36 11.81 -19.62
N GLY A 482 -8.64 10.99 -20.39
CA GLY A 482 -7.31 11.31 -20.89
C GLY A 482 -6.27 11.53 -19.78
N ASN A 483 -5.07 11.97 -20.16
CA ASN A 483 -3.98 12.25 -19.20
C ASN A 483 -4.09 13.63 -18.53
N LYS A 484 -5.09 14.46 -18.90
CA LYS A 484 -5.15 15.87 -18.47
C LYS A 484 -5.58 16.08 -17.00
N PHE A 485 -6.15 15.04 -16.36
CA PHE A 485 -6.78 15.17 -15.04
C PHE A 485 -6.27 14.16 -14.01
N VAL A 486 -5.23 13.39 -14.33
CA VAL A 486 -4.79 12.26 -13.50
C VAL A 486 -3.37 12.51 -13.01
N TYR A 487 -3.21 12.63 -11.70
CA TYR A 487 -1.88 12.70 -11.08
C TYR A 487 -1.26 11.31 -11.03
N GLU A 488 -2.03 10.28 -10.68
CA GLU A 488 -1.49 8.94 -10.50
C GLU A 488 -2.51 7.82 -10.77
N ILE A 489 -2.01 6.70 -11.30
CA ILE A 489 -2.77 5.46 -11.50
C ILE A 489 -2.24 4.39 -10.56
N ILE A 490 -3.11 3.91 -9.68
CA ILE A 490 -2.82 2.90 -8.66
C ILE A 490 -3.50 1.59 -9.06
N LYS A 491 -2.75 0.49 -9.01
CA LYS A 491 -3.26 -0.86 -9.27
C LYS A 491 -3.08 -1.72 -8.02
N ILE A 492 -4.20 -2.15 -7.42
CA ILE A 492 -4.22 -2.86 -6.14
C ILE A 492 -4.43 -4.36 -6.28
#